data_AF-A0A1X6XP80-F1
#
_entry.id   AF-A0A1X6XP80-F1
#
_cell.length_a   1.000
_cell.length_b   1.000
_cell.length_c   1.000
_cell.angle_alpha   90.00
_cell.angle_beta   90.00
_cell.angle_gamma   90.00
#
_symmetry.space_group_name_H-M   'P 1'
#
loop_
_entity.id
_entity.type
_entity.pdbx_description
1 polymer ?
#
loop_
_entity_poly.entity_id
_entity_poly.type
_entity_poly.pdbx_seq_one_letter_code
_entity_poly.pdbx_strand_id
1 'polypeptide(L)'
;MNVGVLAFIVAAAGFVALLIGAIVVVLWLIRRSRPGRAPAPAGHETLDGVIRCVLVTTVPRSRGQHQDDNDQRRVSVLIDVESPHGRSRIVDQPERPKYLPWILRWRIFTKNPFRYGDLQLLIDDPDERRLAADAARAGGYEFRLAEPLRVLVTDTGGQGRRPRWRLADAR
;
A
#
# COMPACT_ATOMS: atom_id res chain seq x y z
N MET A 1 -23.02 -44.49 -21.47
CA MET A 1 -22.80 -43.35 -20.55
C MET A 1 -24.10 -42.57 -20.47
N ASN A 2 -24.70 -42.42 -19.28
CA ASN A 2 -26.05 -41.83 -19.13
C ASN A 2 -26.02 -40.32 -19.44
N VAL A 3 -26.95 -39.84 -20.26
CA VAL A 3 -27.05 -38.42 -20.66
C VAL A 3 -27.14 -37.49 -19.44
N GLY A 4 -27.83 -37.92 -18.38
CA GLY A 4 -27.90 -37.20 -17.11
C GLY A 4 -26.56 -37.07 -16.37
N VAL A 5 -25.68 -38.08 -16.48
CA VAL A 5 -24.33 -38.03 -15.90
C VAL A 5 -23.45 -37.05 -16.68
N LEU A 6 -23.56 -37.05 -18.01
CA LEU A 6 -22.81 -36.11 -18.86
C LEU A 6 -23.24 -34.65 -18.59
N ALA A 7 -24.56 -34.40 -18.50
CA ALA A 7 -25.11 -33.08 -18.19
C ALA A 7 -24.67 -32.59 -16.80
N PHE A 8 -24.64 -33.47 -15.80
CA PHE A 8 -24.13 -33.16 -14.46
C PHE A 8 -22.65 -32.78 -14.48
N ILE A 9 -21.80 -33.53 -15.19
CA ILE A 9 -20.37 -33.23 -15.30
C ILE A 9 -20.13 -31.87 -15.98
N VAL A 10 -20.86 -31.58 -17.06
CA VAL A 10 -20.76 -30.28 -17.76
C VAL A 10 -21.22 -29.13 -16.86
N ALA A 11 -22.34 -29.29 -16.15
CA ALA A 11 -22.83 -28.29 -15.21
C ALA A 11 -21.85 -28.07 -14.04
N ALA A 12 -21.29 -29.13 -13.48
CA ALA A 12 -20.29 -29.05 -12.41
C ALA A 12 -19.02 -28.34 -12.89
N ALA A 13 -18.52 -28.67 -14.09
CA ALA A 13 -17.34 -28.01 -14.66
C ALA A 13 -17.60 -26.52 -14.93
N GLY A 14 -18.79 -26.16 -15.44
CA GLY A 14 -19.19 -24.77 -15.64
C GLY A 14 -19.26 -23.99 -14.33
N PHE A 15 -19.79 -24.60 -13.27
CA PHE A 15 -19.84 -23.97 -11.94
C PHE A 15 -18.44 -23.75 -11.36
N VAL A 16 -17.54 -24.73 -11.48
CA VAL A 16 -16.14 -24.60 -11.05
C VAL A 16 -15.42 -23.49 -11.82
N ALA A 17 -15.60 -23.41 -13.15
CA ALA A 17 -15.01 -22.36 -13.96
C ALA A 17 -15.50 -20.96 -13.55
N LEU A 18 -16.80 -20.83 -13.24
CA LEU A 18 -17.40 -19.58 -12.75
C LEU A 18 -16.82 -19.17 -11.39
N LEU A 19 -16.65 -20.11 -10.45
CA LEU A 19 -16.01 -19.84 -9.16
C LEU A 19 -14.57 -19.38 -9.32
N ILE A 20 -13.78 -20.04 -10.16
CA ILE A 20 -12.39 -19.64 -10.44
C ILE A 20 -12.37 -18.24 -11.05
N GLY A 21 -13.22 -17.95 -12.03
CA GLY A 21 -13.35 -16.63 -12.63
C GLY A 21 -13.68 -15.55 -11.60
N ALA A 22 -14.63 -15.80 -10.71
CA ALA A 22 -14.99 -14.87 -9.64
C ALA A 22 -13.81 -14.62 -8.68
N ILE A 23 -13.07 -15.65 -8.29
CA ILE A 23 -11.88 -15.53 -7.44
C ILE A 23 -10.82 -14.65 -8.13
N VAL A 24 -10.55 -14.89 -9.42
CA VAL A 24 -9.59 -14.10 -10.19
C VAL A 24 -9.99 -12.62 -10.25
N VAL A 25 -11.27 -12.32 -10.48
CA VAL A 25 -11.80 -10.95 -10.48
C VAL A 25 -11.62 -10.29 -9.11
N VAL A 26 -11.95 -11.00 -8.02
CA VAL A 26 -11.78 -10.48 -6.66
C VAL A 26 -10.31 -10.20 -6.35
N LEU A 27 -9.40 -11.13 -6.69
CA LEU A 27 -7.95 -10.93 -6.51
C LEU A 27 -7.43 -9.75 -7.35
N TRP A 28 -7.94 -9.57 -8.56
CA TRP A 28 -7.60 -8.43 -9.41
C TRP A 28 -8.06 -7.10 -8.80
N LEU A 29 -9.28 -7.02 -8.29
CA LEU A 29 -9.80 -5.84 -7.59
C LEU A 29 -8.97 -5.51 -6.34
N ILE A 30 -8.63 -6.52 -5.52
CA ILE A 30 -7.76 -6.36 -4.35
C ILE A 30 -6.37 -5.87 -4.75
N ARG A 31 -5.82 -6.35 -5.86
CA ARG A 31 -4.50 -5.92 -6.33
C ARG A 31 -4.52 -4.47 -6.82
N ARG A 32 -5.61 -4.05 -7.45
CA ARG A 32 -5.82 -2.68 -7.97
C ARG A 32 -6.06 -1.64 -6.86
N SER A 33 -6.58 -2.04 -5.71
CA SER A 33 -6.81 -1.13 -4.57
C SER A 33 -5.56 -0.85 -3.72
N ARG A 34 -4.43 -1.52 -4.00
CA ARG A 34 -3.16 -1.35 -3.26
C ARG A 34 -2.45 -0.03 -3.60
N PRO A 35 -1.72 0.56 -2.64
CA PRO A 35 -0.97 1.81 -2.85
C PRO A 35 0.08 1.67 -3.95
N GLY A 36 0.25 2.74 -4.73
CA GLY A 36 1.30 2.83 -5.75
C GLY A 36 1.16 1.86 -6.93
N ARG A 37 -0.01 1.23 -7.09
CA ARG A 37 -0.32 0.25 -8.16
C ARG A 37 -1.47 0.68 -9.04
N ALA A 38 -1.78 1.98 -9.11
CA ALA A 38 -2.77 2.47 -10.04
C ALA A 38 -2.43 2.01 -11.47
N PRO A 39 -3.43 1.61 -12.27
CA PRO A 39 -3.20 1.19 -13.65
C PRO A 39 -2.52 2.31 -14.45
N ALA A 40 -1.85 1.94 -15.54
CA ALA A 40 -1.31 2.94 -16.45
C ALA A 40 -2.45 3.85 -16.96
N PRO A 41 -2.29 5.17 -16.91
CA PRO A 41 -3.30 6.08 -17.44
C PRO A 41 -3.41 5.87 -18.95
N ALA A 42 -4.60 5.50 -19.42
CA ALA A 42 -4.94 5.58 -20.84
C ALA A 42 -5.64 6.92 -21.06
N GLY A 43 -4.87 7.97 -21.37
CA GLY A 43 -5.41 9.27 -21.77
C GLY A 43 -6.17 10.05 -20.68
N HIS A 44 -5.89 9.82 -19.39
CA HIS A 44 -6.38 10.70 -18.31
C HIS A 44 -5.29 11.68 -17.90
N GLU A 45 -5.69 12.91 -17.55
CA GLU A 45 -4.81 13.90 -16.93
C GLU A 45 -4.20 13.29 -15.66
N THR A 46 -2.88 13.13 -15.67
CA THR A 46 -2.13 12.73 -14.49
C THR A 46 -1.41 13.93 -13.92
N LEU A 47 -1.41 14.04 -12.59
CA LEU A 47 -0.60 15.02 -11.89
C LEU A 47 0.74 14.40 -11.53
N ASP A 48 1.82 15.12 -11.82
CA ASP A 48 3.14 14.77 -11.33
C ASP A 48 3.20 14.99 -9.82
N GLY A 49 3.70 13.98 -9.11
CA GLY A 49 3.84 14.00 -7.67
C GLY A 49 5.21 13.52 -7.22
N VAL A 50 5.59 13.91 -6.01
CA VAL A 50 6.83 13.51 -5.37
C VAL A 50 6.56 13.05 -3.94
N ILE A 51 7.03 11.86 -3.60
CA ILE A 51 7.06 11.37 -2.23
C ILE A 51 8.41 11.75 -1.63
N ARG A 52 8.40 12.67 -0.67
CA ARG A 52 9.59 13.04 0.13
C ARG A 52 9.54 12.43 1.52
N CYS A 53 8.33 12.29 2.05
CA CYS A 53 8.09 11.84 3.40
C CYS A 53 6.97 10.79 3.43
N VAL A 54 6.96 9.99 4.49
CA VAL A 54 5.83 9.12 4.84
C VAL A 54 5.50 9.30 6.30
N LEU A 55 4.22 9.20 6.65
CA LEU A 55 3.79 9.18 8.04
C LEU A 55 3.73 7.74 8.52
N VAL A 56 4.54 7.41 9.51
CA VAL A 56 4.57 6.09 10.15
C VAL A 56 3.81 6.16 11.48
N THR A 57 2.79 5.34 11.62
CA THR A 57 2.01 5.17 12.85
C THR A 57 2.03 3.72 13.30
N THR A 58 1.69 3.47 14.57
CA THR A 58 1.43 2.13 15.08
C THR A 58 -0.01 2.00 15.52
N VAL A 59 -0.64 0.88 15.20
CA VAL A 59 -1.94 0.52 15.77
C VAL A 59 -1.70 -0.44 16.94
N PRO A 60 -2.15 -0.10 18.16
CA PRO A 60 -1.95 -0.96 19.31
C PRO A 60 -2.64 -2.32 19.08
N ARG A 61 -2.04 -3.39 19.62
CA ARG A 61 -2.62 -4.74 19.57
C ARG A 61 -3.98 -4.73 20.27
N SER A 62 -5.03 -5.10 19.55
CA SER A 62 -6.29 -5.46 20.19
C SER A 62 -6.21 -6.89 20.73
N ARG A 63 -6.75 -7.14 21.93
CA ARG A 63 -6.91 -8.50 22.48
C ARG A 63 -7.86 -9.28 21.55
N GLY A 64 -7.32 -10.15 20.71
CA GLY A 64 -8.09 -11.00 19.79
C GLY A 64 -7.64 -11.01 18.33
N GLN A 65 -6.63 -10.23 17.93
CA GLN A 65 -6.07 -10.32 16.57
C GLN A 65 -5.23 -11.59 16.39
N HIS A 66 -5.49 -12.33 15.30
CA HIS A 66 -4.74 -13.53 14.91
C HIS A 66 -3.25 -13.26 14.67
N GLN A 67 -2.42 -14.30 14.84
CA GLN A 67 -0.95 -14.24 14.87
C GLN A 67 -0.30 -13.76 13.55
N ASP A 68 -0.97 -13.91 12.41
CA ASP A 68 -0.55 -13.40 11.08
C ASP A 68 -0.66 -11.87 10.93
N ASP A 69 -1.30 -11.21 11.90
CA ASP A 69 -1.56 -9.77 11.96
C ASP A 69 -0.53 -9.00 12.82
N ASN A 70 0.64 -9.58 13.06
CA ASN A 70 1.63 -9.05 14.00
C ASN A 70 2.31 -7.74 13.60
N ASP A 71 2.15 -7.27 12.35
CA ASP A 71 2.71 -5.98 11.92
C ASP A 71 1.77 -4.82 12.32
N GLN A 72 2.13 -4.17 13.43
CA GLN A 72 1.42 -3.01 13.98
C GLN A 72 1.65 -1.73 13.17
N ARG A 73 2.67 -1.72 12.30
CA ARG A 73 3.05 -0.53 11.55
C ARG A 73 2.00 -0.19 10.52
N ARG A 74 1.72 1.09 10.40
CA ARG A 74 0.92 1.68 9.34
C ARG A 74 1.70 2.83 8.73
N VAL A 75 1.62 2.93 7.42
CA VAL A 75 2.34 3.94 6.64
C VAL A 75 1.34 4.64 5.75
N SER A 76 1.20 5.94 5.96
CA SER A 76 0.50 6.83 5.04
C SER A 76 1.54 7.52 4.16
N VAL A 77 1.36 7.41 2.85
CA VAL A 77 2.27 8.03 1.88
C VAL A 77 1.88 9.49 1.69
N LEU A 78 2.83 10.41 1.86
CA LEU A 78 2.63 11.83 1.63
C LEU A 78 3.16 12.17 0.23
N ILE A 79 2.27 12.61 -0.64
CA ILE A 79 2.58 12.93 -2.03
C ILE A 79 2.40 14.44 -2.22
N ASP A 80 3.51 15.14 -2.44
CA ASP A 80 3.46 16.54 -2.83
C ASP A 80 3.18 16.60 -4.34
N VAL A 81 2.09 17.26 -4.74
CA VAL A 81 1.72 17.46 -6.15
C VAL A 81 1.73 18.94 -6.51
N GLU A 82 2.09 19.23 -7.75
CA GLU A 82 2.01 20.56 -8.33
C GLU A 82 0.88 20.57 -9.35
N SER A 83 -0.16 21.36 -9.10
CA SER A 83 -1.34 21.50 -9.95
C SER A 83 -1.46 22.94 -10.47
N PRO A 84 -2.29 23.20 -11.50
CA PRO A 84 -2.58 24.57 -11.93
C PRO A 84 -3.13 25.47 -10.82
N HIS A 85 -3.73 24.89 -9.78
CA HIS A 85 -4.26 25.59 -8.61
C HIS A 85 -3.23 25.79 -7.49
N GLY A 86 -1.96 25.43 -7.72
CA GLY A 86 -0.88 25.52 -6.76
C GLY A 86 -0.42 24.15 -6.23
N ARG A 87 0.46 24.20 -5.22
CA ARG A 87 1.02 23.02 -4.57
C ARG A 87 0.05 22.49 -3.52
N SER A 88 -0.17 21.19 -3.53
CA SER A 88 -0.97 20.51 -2.50
C SER A 88 -0.30 19.21 -2.06
N ARG A 89 -0.64 18.76 -0.86
CA ARG A 89 -0.14 17.50 -0.30
C ARG A 89 -1.29 16.52 -0.18
N ILE A 90 -1.18 15.40 -0.88
CA ILE A 90 -2.12 14.28 -0.83
C ILE A 90 -1.61 13.29 0.21
N VAL A 91 -2.51 12.82 1.07
CA VAL A 91 -2.22 11.80 2.08
C VAL A 91 -2.94 10.52 1.71
N ASP A 92 -2.19 9.46 1.44
CA ASP A 92 -2.78 8.14 1.23
C ASP A 92 -3.22 7.52 2.57
N GLN A 93 -4.17 6.59 2.51
CA GLN A 93 -4.66 5.88 3.68
C GLN A 93 -3.55 5.05 4.33
N PRO A 94 -3.58 4.92 5.67
CA PRO A 94 -2.58 4.16 6.41
C PRO A 94 -2.63 2.68 6.03
N GLU A 95 -1.55 2.19 5.43
CA GLU A 95 -1.43 0.81 4.96
C GLU A 95 -0.30 0.05 5.65
N ARG A 96 -0.38 -1.27 5.59
CA ARG A 96 0.71 -2.11 6.10
C ARG A 96 1.93 -2.06 5.19
N PRO A 97 3.16 -2.18 5.74
CA PRO A 97 4.38 -2.23 4.94
C PRO A 97 4.38 -3.27 3.81
N LYS A 98 3.70 -4.42 4.00
CA LYS A 98 3.59 -5.47 2.97
C LYS A 98 2.78 -5.07 1.74
N TYR A 99 1.93 -4.05 1.84
CA TYR A 99 1.10 -3.57 0.74
C TYR A 99 1.70 -2.39 -0.01
N LEU A 100 2.71 -1.74 0.57
CA LEU A 100 3.47 -0.68 -0.09
C LEU A 100 4.20 -1.22 -1.33
N PRO A 101 4.48 -0.34 -2.31
CA PRO A 101 5.44 -0.65 -3.37
C PRO A 101 6.78 -1.09 -2.78
N TRP A 102 7.38 -2.11 -3.40
CA TRP A 102 8.63 -2.72 -2.96
C TRP A 102 9.74 -1.69 -2.75
N ILE A 103 9.93 -0.79 -3.71
CA ILE A 103 10.93 0.28 -3.68
C ILE A 103 10.74 1.16 -2.44
N LEU A 104 9.50 1.58 -2.16
CA LEU A 104 9.19 2.43 -1.02
C LEU A 104 9.45 1.69 0.31
N ARG A 105 9.09 0.41 0.40
CA ARG A 105 9.34 -0.42 1.58
C ARG A 105 10.82 -0.45 1.95
N TRP A 106 11.72 -0.57 0.97
CA TRP A 106 13.16 -0.61 1.22
C TRP A 106 13.81 0.72 1.55
N ARG A 107 13.17 1.84 1.17
CA ARG A 107 13.63 3.17 1.56
C ARG A 107 13.20 3.55 2.98
N ILE A 108 12.14 2.93 3.50
CA ILE A 108 11.62 3.20 4.85
C ILE A 108 12.17 2.21 5.87
N PHE A 109 12.25 0.92 5.52
CA PHE A 109 12.54 -0.16 6.46
C PHE A 109 13.85 -0.87 6.13
N THR A 110 14.57 -1.26 7.18
CA THR A 110 15.80 -2.04 7.07
C THR A 110 15.55 -3.49 6.63
N LYS A 111 16.52 -4.06 5.89
CA LYS A 111 16.58 -5.49 5.52
C LYS A 111 16.99 -6.41 6.65
N ASN A 112 17.62 -5.85 7.69
CA ASN A 112 18.37 -6.65 8.63
C ASN A 112 17.42 -7.48 9.52
N PRO A 113 17.43 -8.82 9.40
CA PRO A 113 16.56 -9.69 10.19
C PRO A 113 16.92 -9.63 11.68
N PHE A 114 18.15 -9.26 12.04
CA PHE A 114 18.63 -9.12 13.41
C PHE A 114 18.29 -7.76 14.04
N ARG A 115 17.78 -6.79 13.27
CA ARG A 115 17.20 -5.56 13.82
C ARG A 115 15.78 -5.85 14.31
N TYR A 116 15.68 -6.49 15.47
CA TYR A 116 14.43 -6.67 16.21
C TYR A 116 14.15 -5.42 17.06
N GLY A 117 12.97 -4.81 16.88
CA GLY A 117 12.56 -3.57 17.55
C GLY A 117 11.47 -2.83 16.79
N ASP A 118 10.64 -2.08 17.52
CA ASP A 118 9.21 -1.85 17.26
C ASP A 118 8.78 -1.32 15.87
N LEU A 119 9.68 -0.74 15.09
CA LEU A 119 9.34 -0.23 13.74
C LEU A 119 10.28 -0.68 12.60
N GLN A 120 11.52 -1.06 12.90
CA GLN A 120 12.55 -1.38 11.89
C GLN A 120 12.81 -0.27 10.85
N LEU A 121 12.68 1.01 11.23
CA LEU A 121 12.96 2.14 10.35
C LEU A 121 14.45 2.17 9.94
N LEU A 122 14.71 2.64 8.72
CA LEU A 122 16.05 2.85 8.18
C LEU A 122 16.63 4.16 8.74
N ILE A 123 16.93 4.14 10.04
CA ILE A 123 17.60 5.21 10.80
C ILE A 123 18.85 4.59 11.41
N ASP A 124 20.02 5.18 11.17
CA ASP A 124 21.29 4.64 11.65
C ASP A 124 21.49 4.90 13.15
N ASP A 125 21.15 6.10 13.61
CA ASP A 125 21.22 6.48 15.02
C ASP A 125 20.18 5.73 15.89
N PRO A 126 20.61 5.01 16.95
CA PRO A 126 19.70 4.31 17.86
C PRO A 126 18.80 5.25 18.69
N ASP A 127 19.23 6.45 19.04
CA ASP A 127 18.44 7.36 19.89
C ASP A 127 17.36 8.08 19.06
N GLU A 128 17.72 8.55 17.86
CA GLU A 128 16.74 9.05 16.89
C GLU A 128 15.67 7.98 16.58
N ARG A 129 16.08 6.72 16.49
CA ARG A 129 15.15 5.60 16.26
C ARG A 129 14.16 5.40 17.41
N ARG A 130 14.59 5.57 18.66
CA ARG A 130 13.69 5.50 19.82
C ARG A 130 12.68 6.65 19.80
N LEU A 131 13.16 7.86 19.56
CA LEU A 131 12.29 9.03 19.41
C LEU A 131 11.27 8.86 18.29
N ALA A 132 11.70 8.32 17.14
CA ALA A 132 10.82 8.00 16.02
C ALA A 132 9.76 6.94 16.40
N ALA A 133 10.16 5.93 17.18
CA ALA A 133 9.23 4.92 17.67
C ALA A 133 8.19 5.50 18.62
N ASP A 134 8.62 6.35 19.56
CA ASP A 134 7.72 7.01 20.50
C ASP A 134 6.74 7.94 19.78
N ALA A 135 7.23 8.73 18.82
CA ALA A 135 6.40 9.59 17.98
C ALA A 135 5.37 8.80 17.15
N ALA A 136 5.78 7.67 16.54
CA ALA A 136 4.86 6.81 15.79
C ALA A 136 3.77 6.19 16.68
N ARG A 137 4.09 5.88 17.95
CA ARG A 137 3.10 5.40 18.94
C ARG A 137 2.19 6.53 19.43
N ALA A 138 2.68 7.76 19.51
CA ALA A 138 1.94 8.93 19.99
C ALA A 138 0.96 9.54 18.97
N GLY A 139 0.99 9.10 17.70
CA GLY A 139 0.07 9.60 16.67
C GLY A 139 0.69 9.75 15.28
N GLY A 140 2.02 9.66 15.18
CA GLY A 140 2.71 9.54 13.90
C GLY A 140 4.09 10.18 13.89
N TYR A 141 5.01 9.52 13.18
CA TYR A 141 6.34 10.00 12.89
C TYR A 141 6.49 10.25 11.39
N GLU A 142 6.86 11.47 10.98
CA GLU A 142 7.13 11.79 9.58
C GLU A 142 8.56 11.34 9.23
N PHE A 143 8.67 10.17 8.59
CA PHE A 143 9.94 9.64 8.10
C PHE A 143 10.29 10.28 6.75
N ARG A 144 11.44 10.96 6.68
CA ARG A 144 11.95 11.57 5.45
C ARG A 144 12.76 10.55 4.65
N LEU A 145 12.40 10.38 3.38
CA LEU A 145 13.17 9.55 2.46
C LEU A 145 14.50 10.24 2.13
N ALA A 146 15.60 9.48 2.11
CA ALA A 146 16.90 9.98 1.67
C ALA A 146 16.85 10.51 0.22
N GLU A 147 16.17 9.76 -0.65
CA GLU A 147 15.89 10.15 -2.02
C GLU A 147 14.38 10.25 -2.25
N PRO A 148 13.88 11.38 -2.80
CA PRO A 148 12.50 11.49 -3.20
C PRO A 148 12.12 10.47 -4.29
N LEU A 149 10.88 10.00 -4.28
CA LEU A 149 10.33 9.11 -5.31
C LEU A 149 9.33 9.86 -6.18
N ARG A 150 9.48 9.75 -7.50
CA ARG A 150 8.53 10.33 -8.46
C ARG A 150 7.32 9.41 -8.63
N VAL A 151 6.14 10.02 -8.63
CA VAL A 151 4.87 9.32 -8.79
C VAL A 151 3.98 10.05 -9.79
N LEU A 152 3.06 9.30 -10.38
CA LEU A 152 1.95 9.83 -11.14
C LEU A 152 0.68 9.62 -10.35
N VAL A 153 -0.04 10.72 -10.09
CA VAL A 153 -1.34 10.69 -9.43
C VAL A 153 -2.43 10.73 -10.50
N THR A 154 -3.23 9.66 -10.55
CA THR A 154 -4.35 9.49 -11.50
C THR A 154 -5.68 9.95 -10.92
N ASP A 155 -5.78 10.00 -9.59
CA ASP A 155 -6.95 10.45 -8.86
C ASP A 155 -6.46 10.98 -7.51
N THR A 156 -6.71 12.26 -7.21
CA THR A 156 -6.26 12.88 -5.97
C THR A 156 -7.00 12.35 -4.73
N GLY A 157 -8.08 11.58 -4.93
CA GLY A 157 -8.96 11.18 -3.86
C GLY A 157 -9.80 12.35 -3.33
N GLY A 158 -10.70 12.06 -2.38
CA GLY A 158 -11.65 13.02 -1.82
C GLY A 158 -12.97 12.36 -1.43
N GLN A 159 -13.72 12.98 -0.49
CA GLN A 159 -15.02 12.46 0.01
C GLN A 159 -14.97 10.98 0.44
N GLY A 160 -13.91 10.58 1.16
CA GLY A 160 -13.71 9.20 1.61
C GLY A 160 -13.13 8.24 0.57
N ARG A 161 -12.91 8.69 -0.68
CA ARG A 161 -12.21 7.90 -1.70
C ARG A 161 -10.70 8.00 -1.51
N ARG A 162 -10.04 6.84 -1.58
CA ARG A 162 -8.58 6.72 -1.53
C ARG A 162 -7.94 7.33 -2.79
N PRO A 163 -6.85 8.12 -2.67
CA PRO A 163 -6.10 8.58 -3.83
C PRO A 163 -5.53 7.41 -4.64
N ARG A 164 -5.47 7.56 -5.96
CA ARG A 164 -4.86 6.57 -6.85
C ARG A 164 -3.61 7.14 -7.48
N TRP A 165 -2.50 6.47 -7.22
CA TRP A 165 -1.19 6.88 -7.68
C TRP A 165 -0.33 5.65 -8.01
N ARG A 166 0.73 5.88 -8.77
CA ARG A 166 1.72 4.86 -9.13
C ARG A 166 3.13 5.43 -9.14
N LEU A 167 4.14 4.60 -8.98
CA LEU A 167 5.53 4.99 -9.21
C LEU A 167 5.74 5.31 -10.70
N ALA A 168 6.41 6.43 -10.98
CA ALA A 168 6.76 6.84 -12.33
C ALA A 168 7.87 5.94 -12.93
N ASP A 169 8.81 5.53 -12.08
CA ASP A 169 10.04 4.81 -12.48
C ASP A 169 9.94 3.27 -12.38
N ALA A 170 8.75 2.68 -12.48
CA ALA A 170 8.59 1.21 -12.47
C ALA A 170 8.86 0.58 -13.85
N ARG A 171 10.03 0.89 -14.44
CA ARG A 171 10.59 0.21 -15.62
C ARG A 171 11.69 -0.75 -15.20
#